data_AF-A0A8H7BQ68-F1
#
_entry.id   AF-A0A8H7BQ68-F1
#
_cell.length_a   1.000
_cell.length_b   1.000
_cell.length_c   1.000
_cell.angle_alpha   90.00
_cell.angle_beta   90.00
_cell.angle_gamma   90.00
#
_symmetry.space_group_name_H-M   'P 1'
#
loop_
_entity.id
_entity.type
_entity.pdbx_description
1 polymer ?
#
loop_
_entity_poly.entity_id
_entity_poly.type
_entity_poly.pdbx_seq_one_letter_code
_entity_poly.pdbx_strand_id
1 'polypeptide(L)'
;MNKPPCRHFFTHGYCEYELSCKYSHVTLDMTGQPILPPELIRWFQAQQQQQHEAMILATAKAEAASKKKPKYRLPKGWKVQDLPPSLKPPPKQGYEWTHTGYWG
;
A
#
# COMPACT_ATOMS: atom_id res chain seq x y z
N MET A 1 23.09 -11.28 -25.27
CA MET A 1 21.64 -11.56 -25.39
C MET A 1 21.21 -11.32 -26.82
N ASN A 2 21.32 -12.30 -27.71
CA ASN A 2 20.83 -12.20 -29.09
C ASN A 2 20.46 -13.61 -29.55
N LYS A 3 19.27 -14.07 -29.14
CA LYS A 3 18.71 -15.32 -29.66
C LYS A 3 18.17 -15.01 -31.06
N PRO A 4 18.41 -15.86 -32.07
CA PRO A 4 17.84 -15.64 -33.39
C PRO A 4 16.30 -15.61 -33.31
N PRO A 5 15.62 -14.82 -34.17
CA PRO A 5 14.17 -14.71 -34.16
C PRO A 5 13.51 -16.04 -34.54
N CYS A 6 12.38 -16.35 -33.92
CA CYS A 6 11.63 -17.55 -34.23
C CYS A 6 10.93 -17.41 -35.59
N ARG A 7 11.36 -18.21 -36.57
CA ARG A 7 10.78 -18.19 -37.92
C ARG A 7 9.29 -18.57 -37.92
N HIS A 8 8.90 -19.57 -37.11
CA HIS A 8 7.51 -20.05 -37.08
C HIS A 8 6.56 -18.99 -36.49
N PHE A 9 6.95 -18.39 -35.35
CA PHE A 9 6.21 -17.28 -34.75
C PHE A 9 6.08 -16.10 -35.70
N PHE A 10 7.14 -15.75 -36.42
CA PHE A 10 7.12 -14.62 -37.36
C PHE A 10 6.28 -14.90 -38.62
N THR A 11 6.18 -16.17 -39.04
CA THR A 11 5.42 -16.56 -40.24
C THR A 11 3.93 -16.75 -39.95
N HIS A 12 3.60 -17.35 -38.80
CA HIS A 12 2.23 -17.74 -38.45
C HIS A 12 1.59 -16.89 -37.36
N GLY A 13 2.36 -16.06 -36.66
CA GLY A 13 1.91 -15.27 -35.50
C GLY A 13 1.79 -16.06 -34.19
N TYR A 14 2.05 -17.37 -34.21
CA TYR A 14 2.02 -18.23 -33.02
C TYR A 14 3.17 -19.24 -33.02
N CYS A 15 3.54 -19.74 -31.84
CA CYS A 15 4.56 -20.76 -31.67
C CYS A 15 4.07 -21.78 -30.65
N GLU A 16 4.16 -23.07 -31.01
CA GLU A 16 3.78 -24.20 -30.16
C GLU A 16 4.53 -24.25 -28.82
N TYR A 17 5.74 -23.67 -28.76
CA TYR A 17 6.57 -23.63 -27.55
C TYR A 17 6.32 -22.39 -26.67
N GLU A 18 5.47 -21.45 -27.09
CA GLU A 18 5.11 -20.23 -26.34
C GLU A 18 6.35 -19.50 -25.74
N LEU A 19 6.42 -19.33 -24.42
CA LEU A 19 7.55 -18.72 -23.70
C LEU A 19 8.75 -19.66 -23.52
N SER A 20 8.57 -20.97 -23.71
CA SER A 20 9.65 -21.96 -23.62
C SER A 20 10.48 -22.06 -24.90
N CYS A 21 10.14 -21.28 -25.93
CA CYS A 21 10.83 -21.30 -27.20
C CYS A 21 12.31 -20.91 -27.07
N LYS A 22 13.19 -21.69 -27.73
CA LYS A 22 14.64 -21.44 -27.79
C LYS A 22 14.96 -20.14 -28.55
N TYR A 23 14.06 -19.68 -29.40
CA TYR A 23 14.22 -18.52 -30.30
C TYR A 23 13.49 -17.28 -29.76
N SER A 24 13.89 -16.08 -30.20
CA SER A 24 13.25 -14.84 -29.74
C SER A 24 11.90 -14.63 -30.42
N HIS A 25 10.86 -14.36 -29.62
CA HIS A 25 9.55 -13.88 -30.09
C HIS A 25 9.40 -12.35 -29.99
N VAL A 26 10.35 -11.67 -29.34
CA VAL A 26 10.35 -10.22 -29.21
C VAL A 26 11.07 -9.63 -30.42
N THR A 27 10.37 -8.82 -31.20
CA THR A 27 10.92 -8.08 -32.34
C THR A 27 10.54 -6.61 -32.21
N LEU A 28 11.35 -5.71 -32.76
CA LEU A 28 11.03 -4.28 -32.80
C LEU A 28 10.29 -4.01 -34.11
N ASP A 29 9.17 -3.28 -34.05
CA ASP A 29 8.51 -2.76 -35.24
C ASP A 29 9.32 -1.60 -35.88
N MET A 30 8.88 -1.10 -37.04
CA MET A 30 9.55 0.02 -37.72
C MET A 30 9.54 1.33 -36.90
N THR A 31 8.72 1.38 -35.86
CA THR A 31 8.56 2.48 -34.90
C THR A 31 9.45 2.32 -33.65
N GLY A 32 10.19 1.21 -33.54
CA GLY A 32 11.05 0.90 -32.39
C GLY A 32 10.29 0.37 -31.15
N GLN A 33 9.01 0.04 -31.29
CA GLN A 33 8.20 -0.61 -30.27
C GLN A 33 8.39 -2.13 -30.30
N PRO A 34 8.59 -2.76 -29.13
CA PRO A 34 8.69 -4.22 -29.05
C PRO A 34 7.32 -4.86 -29.30
N ILE A 35 7.20 -5.59 -30.41
CA ILE A 35 6.11 -6.53 -30.64
C ILE A 35 6.31 -7.69 -29.67
N LEU A 36 5.45 -7.73 -28.65
CA LEU A 36 5.49 -8.69 -27.58
C LEU A 36 4.46 -9.81 -27.86
N PRO A 37 4.79 -11.09 -27.68
CA PRO A 37 3.80 -12.14 -27.83
C PRO A 37 2.64 -11.95 -26.82
N PRO A 38 1.40 -12.29 -27.19
CA PRO A 38 0.22 -12.04 -26.36
C PRO A 38 0.31 -12.68 -24.98
N GLU A 39 0.97 -13.84 -24.88
CA GLU A 39 1.20 -14.52 -23.62
C GLU A 39 2.06 -13.70 -22.64
N LEU A 40 3.08 -13.00 -23.15
CA LEU A 40 3.94 -12.17 -22.31
C LEU A 40 3.21 -10.89 -21.86
N ILE A 41 2.34 -10.33 -22.72
CA ILE A 41 1.47 -9.20 -22.36
C ILE A 41 0.54 -9.61 -21.21
N ARG A 42 -0.11 -10.78 -21.33
CA ARG A 42 -0.99 -11.33 -20.28
C ARG A 42 -0.25 -11.53 -18.97
N TRP A 43 0.97 -12.06 -19.02
CA TRP A 43 1.81 -12.23 -17.84
C TRP A 43 2.14 -10.88 -17.17
N PHE A 44 2.56 -9.88 -17.94
CA PHE A 44 2.83 -8.53 -17.42
C PHE A 44 1.60 -7.90 -16.76
N GLN A 45 0.42 -8.02 -17.38
CA GLN A 45 -0.84 -7.53 -16.81
C GLN A 45 -1.18 -8.23 -15.50
N ALA A 46 -1.07 -9.56 -15.44
CA ALA A 46 -1.31 -10.33 -14.22
C ALA A 46 -0.37 -9.90 -13.08
N GLN A 47 0.91 -9.66 -13.39
CA GLN A 47 1.88 -9.20 -12.39
C GLN A 47 1.55 -7.78 -11.90
N GLN A 48 1.16 -6.86 -12.79
CA GLN A 48 0.73 -5.52 -12.39
C GLN A 48 -0.52 -5.55 -11.50
N GLN A 49 -1.49 -6.41 -11.81
CA GLN A 49 -2.68 -6.58 -10.99
C GLN A 49 -2.34 -7.06 -9.58
N GLN A 50 -1.47 -8.07 -9.44
CA GLN A 50 -1.03 -8.54 -8.12
C GLN A 50 -0.35 -7.44 -7.30
N GLN A 51 0.49 -6.61 -7.94
CA GLN A 51 1.12 -5.47 -7.27
C GLN A 51 0.09 -4.43 -6.82
N HIS A 52 -0.90 -4.13 -7.67
CA HIS A 52 -1.96 -3.18 -7.36
C HIS A 52 -2.85 -3.68 -6.20
N GLU A 53 -3.23 -4.94 -6.22
CA GLU A 53 -4.01 -5.58 -5.14
C GLU A 53 -3.24 -5.58 -3.82
N ALA A 54 -1.93 -5.89 -3.85
CA ALA A 54 -1.07 -5.81 -2.68
C ALA A 54 -0.95 -4.36 -2.15
N MET A 55 -0.87 -3.37 -3.04
CA MET A 55 -0.83 -1.94 -2.67
C MET A 55 -2.14 -1.48 -2.03
N ILE A 56 -3.29 -1.89 -2.57
CA ILE A 56 -4.62 -1.60 -1.98
C ILE A 56 -4.72 -2.22 -0.59
N LEU A 57 -4.33 -3.49 -0.44
CA LEU A 57 -4.37 -4.17 0.86
C LEU A 57 -3.45 -3.50 1.89
N ALA A 58 -2.25 -3.09 1.47
CA ALA A 58 -1.31 -2.37 2.32
C ALA A 58 -1.89 -1.01 2.76
N THR A 59 -2.53 -0.29 1.85
CA THR A 59 -3.19 0.99 2.14
C THR A 59 -4.34 0.81 3.12
N ALA A 60 -5.23 -0.14 2.87
CA ALA A 60 -6.34 -0.46 3.77
C ALA A 60 -5.86 -0.87 5.18
N LYS A 61 -4.75 -1.61 5.26
CA LYS A 61 -4.12 -2.00 6.54
C LYS A 61 -3.52 -0.80 7.27
N ALA A 62 -2.89 0.14 6.54
CA ALA A 62 -2.35 1.38 7.12
C ALA A 62 -3.48 2.29 7.64
N GLU A 63 -4.59 2.42 6.90
CA GLU A 63 -5.77 3.17 7.34
C GLU A 63 -6.43 2.53 8.57
N ALA A 64 -6.50 1.20 8.63
CA ALA A 64 -7.00 0.48 9.81
C ALA A 64 -6.09 0.67 11.04
N ALA A 65 -4.77 0.75 10.84
CA ALA A 65 -3.82 1.05 11.91
C ALA A 65 -3.91 2.52 12.40
N SER A 66 -4.12 3.46 11.48
CA SER A 66 -4.23 4.90 11.77
C SER A 66 -5.47 5.26 12.61
N LYS A 67 -6.56 4.49 12.52
CA LYS A 67 -7.79 4.72 13.31
C LYS A 67 -7.63 4.45 14.83
N LYS A 68 -6.51 3.86 15.29
CA LYS A 68 -6.23 3.70 16.72
C LYS A 68 -5.67 5.01 17.28
N LYS A 69 -6.55 5.93 17.69
CA LYS A 69 -6.13 7.12 18.45
C LYS A 69 -5.35 6.66 19.69
N PRO A 70 -4.13 7.17 19.93
CA PRO A 70 -3.43 6.85 21.16
C PRO A 70 -4.28 7.35 22.33
N LYS A 71 -4.79 6.42 23.14
CA LYS A 71 -5.43 6.76 24.42
C LYS A 71 -4.29 7.27 25.31
N TYR A 72 -4.17 8.60 25.41
CA TYR A 72 -3.19 9.24 26.29
C TYR A 72 -3.28 8.61 27.69
N ARG A 73 -2.20 7.97 28.10
CA ARG A 73 -2.03 7.38 29.44
C ARG A 73 -0.79 7.97 30.05
N LEU A 74 -0.87 8.24 31.35
CA LEU A 74 0.27 8.67 32.12
C LEU A 74 1.34 7.56 32.13
N PRO A 75 2.63 7.91 32.23
CA PRO A 75 3.71 6.95 32.41
C PRO A 75 3.45 6.01 33.60
N LYS A 76 3.99 4.79 33.54
CA LYS A 76 3.81 3.78 34.59
C LYS A 76 4.40 4.31 35.90
N GLY A 77 3.57 4.39 36.95
CA GLY A 77 3.94 4.91 38.27
C GLY A 77 3.40 6.30 38.60
N TRP A 78 2.85 7.03 37.62
CA TRP A 78 2.23 8.34 37.85
C TRP A 78 0.74 8.16 38.16
N LYS A 79 0.30 8.56 39.35
CA LYS A 79 -1.13 8.57 39.71
C LYS A 79 -1.73 9.92 39.36
N VAL A 80 -3.02 9.94 39.03
CA VAL A 80 -3.78 11.18 38.75
C VAL A 80 -3.79 12.14 39.94
N GLN A 81 -3.58 11.63 41.16
CA GLN A 81 -3.55 12.41 42.39
C GLN A 81 -2.28 13.25 42.53
N ASP A 82 -1.15 12.78 41.98
CA ASP A 82 0.16 13.44 42.04
C ASP A 82 0.37 14.45 40.91
N LEU A 83 -0.62 14.63 40.03
CA LEU A 83 -0.57 15.62 38.95
C LEU A 83 -0.82 17.03 39.47
N PRO A 84 -0.11 18.04 38.96
CA PRO A 84 -0.44 19.44 39.23
C PRO A 84 -1.88 19.74 38.78
N PRO A 85 -2.58 20.69 39.42
CA PRO A 85 -3.98 20.99 39.15
C PRO A 85 -4.27 21.28 37.66
N SER A 86 -3.31 21.85 36.93
CA SER A 86 -3.41 22.15 35.50
C SER A 86 -3.44 20.91 34.58
N LEU A 87 -3.05 19.73 35.06
CA LEU A 87 -3.02 18.49 34.28
C LEU A 87 -4.09 17.48 34.71
N LYS A 88 -4.87 17.78 35.75
CA LYS A 88 -5.95 16.88 36.18
C LYS A 88 -7.09 16.89 35.15
N PRO A 89 -7.63 15.72 34.78
CA PRO A 89 -8.81 15.68 33.92
C PRO A 89 -10.00 16.35 34.63
N PRO A 90 -10.94 16.93 33.87
CA PRO A 90 -12.12 17.54 34.46
C PRO A 90 -12.91 16.50 35.28
N PRO A 91 -13.43 16.89 36.46
CA PRO A 91 -14.22 16.01 37.31
C PRO A 91 -15.51 15.57 36.60
N LYS A 92 -15.87 14.28 36.74
CA LYS A 92 -17.07 13.70 36.10
C LYS A 92 -18.39 14.28 36.60
N GLN A 93 -18.39 14.83 37.81
CA GLN A 93 -19.57 15.33 38.53
C GLN A 93 -19.75 16.85 38.44
N GLY A 94 -18.99 17.52 37.54
CA GLY A 94 -18.97 18.97 37.43
C GLY A 94 -17.94 19.63 38.35
N TYR A 95 -17.72 20.94 38.14
CA TYR A 95 -16.91 21.77 39.03
C TYR A 95 -17.81 22.32 40.15
N GLU A 96 -17.33 22.25 41.39
CA GLU A 96 -17.94 22.93 42.53
C GLU A 96 -17.63 24.42 42.45
N TRP A 97 -18.62 25.23 42.06
CA TRP A 97 -18.50 26.69 41.92
C TRP A 97 -18.75 27.44 43.24
N THR A 98 -18.96 26.72 44.34
CA THR A 98 -19.27 27.26 45.67
C THR A 98 -18.18 28.19 46.21
N HIS A 99 -16.97 28.11 45.67
CA HIS A 99 -15.82 28.93 46.05
C HIS A 99 -15.18 29.72 44.89
N THR A 100 -15.87 29.94 43.76
CA THR A 100 -15.35 30.90 42.78
C THR A 100 -15.66 32.31 43.24
N GLY A 101 -14.61 33.01 43.69
CA GLY A 101 -14.70 34.39 44.15
C GLY A 101 -15.42 35.27 43.13
N TYR A 102 -16.42 35.99 43.61
CA TYR A 102 -17.06 37.08 42.87
C TYR A 102 -15.97 38.10 42.55
N TRP A 103 -15.62 38.27 41.28
CA TRP A 103 -14.81 39.41 40.87
C TRP A 103 -15.73 40.63 40.92
N GLY A 104 -15.67 41.35 42.03
CA GLY A 104 -16.25 42.69 42.18
C GLY A 104 -15.33 43.75 41.63
#